data_AF-A0A1A8MBG3-F1
#
_entry.id   AF-A0A1A8MBG3-F1
#
_cell.length_a   1.000
_cell.length_b   1.000
_cell.length_c   1.000
_cell.angle_alpha   90.00
_cell.angle_beta   90.00
_cell.angle_gamma   90.00
#
_symmetry.space_group_name_H-M   'P 1'
#
loop_
_entity.id
_entity.type
_entity.pdbx_description
1 polymer ?
#
loop_
_entity_poly.entity_id
_entity_poly.type
_entity_poly.pdbx_seq_one_letter_code
_entity_poly.pdbx_strand_id
1 'polypeptide(L)'
;FNNGNPPLQGWSLEEKEKFYENKQQLPPSQWTELADLIGQCMSYDLAFRPSCRSIIRQLNSLVTSDYEILHATESVTQNHVGKVFRLAQDDHTVFDERYLRYIFPLGKGNFGRVELCRYDPLGDNTGELVAVKKLQPNQQSSLEKFLREIETLSVLHSDYIVTYRGVCYSMGHPSMSLVMEYLPYGSLIAYMESNRQNISTRRMLLFASQICKGMEYLQSLCYV
;
A
#
# COMPACT_ATOMS: atom_id res chain seq x y z
N PHE A 1 -1.46 27.82 -1.01
CA PHE A 1 -0.86 28.22 -2.31
C PHE A 1 -1.88 29.05 -3.09
N ASN A 2 -1.47 30.06 -3.86
CA ASN A 2 -2.30 31.12 -4.45
C ASN A 2 -3.43 30.66 -5.41
N ASN A 3 -4.37 29.82 -4.96
CA ASN A 3 -5.46 29.24 -5.77
C ASN A 3 -4.97 28.58 -7.08
N GLY A 4 -3.79 27.94 -7.04
CA GLY A 4 -3.18 27.30 -8.21
C GLY A 4 -2.32 28.20 -9.10
N ASN A 5 -2.20 29.50 -8.78
CA ASN A 5 -1.32 30.40 -9.53
C ASN A 5 0.16 30.14 -9.17
N PRO A 6 1.05 29.93 -10.16
CA PRO A 6 2.46 29.69 -9.91
C PRO A 6 3.14 30.93 -9.28
N PRO A 7 4.12 30.74 -8.39
CA PRO A 7 4.94 31.85 -7.92
C PRO A 7 5.69 32.50 -9.09
N LEU A 8 5.88 33.82 -9.04
CA LEU A 8 6.54 34.61 -10.08
C LEU A 8 5.83 34.55 -11.46
N GLN A 9 4.51 34.32 -11.47
CA GLN A 9 3.70 34.41 -12.68
C GLN A 9 3.77 35.83 -13.27
N GLY A 10 3.90 35.93 -14.59
CA GLY A 10 4.03 37.20 -15.30
C GLY A 10 5.44 37.78 -15.36
N TRP A 11 6.42 37.17 -14.69
CA TRP A 11 7.83 37.60 -14.76
C TRP A 11 8.51 37.01 -16.00
N SER A 12 9.33 37.81 -16.66
CA SER A 12 10.22 37.40 -17.75
C SER A 12 11.31 36.43 -17.27
N LEU A 13 11.99 35.77 -18.22
CA LEU A 13 13.09 34.85 -17.90
C LEU A 13 14.26 35.57 -17.21
N GLU A 14 14.61 36.76 -17.68
CA GLU A 14 15.70 37.57 -17.10
C GLU A 14 15.39 37.99 -15.65
N GLU A 15 14.14 38.33 -15.35
CA GLU A 15 13.71 38.66 -13.99
C GLU A 15 13.76 37.45 -13.06
N LYS A 16 13.37 36.26 -13.55
CA LYS A 16 13.47 35.01 -12.79
C LYS A 16 14.92 34.61 -12.55
N GLU A 17 15.79 34.78 -13.54
CA GLU A 17 17.23 34.52 -13.40
C GLU A 17 17.82 35.40 -12.30
N LYS A 18 17.60 36.72 -12.37
CA LYS A 18 18.04 37.66 -11.32
C LYS A 18 17.48 37.31 -9.94
N PHE A 19 16.24 36.84 -9.86
CA PHE A 19 15.64 36.40 -8.59
C PHE A 19 16.44 35.26 -7.96
N TYR A 20 16.79 34.23 -8.75
CA TYR A 20 17.54 33.07 -8.27
C TYR A 20 19.02 33.39 -8.01
N GLU A 21 19.66 34.20 -8.86
CA GLU A 21 21.05 34.66 -8.67
C GLU A 21 21.21 35.45 -7.36
N ASN A 22 20.25 36.33 -7.07
CA ASN A 22 20.22 37.12 -5.84
C ASN A 22 19.69 36.32 -4.63
N LYS A 23 19.39 35.02 -4.78
CA LYS A 23 18.87 34.13 -3.74
C LYS A 23 17.66 34.71 -3.00
N GLN A 24 16.78 35.38 -3.73
CA GLN A 24 15.57 35.97 -3.16
C GLN A 24 14.61 34.86 -2.69
N GLN A 25 13.89 35.13 -1.60
CA GLN A 25 12.88 34.23 -1.06
C GLN A 25 11.56 34.39 -1.80
N LEU A 26 10.84 33.28 -1.94
CA LEU A 26 9.51 33.32 -2.55
C LEU A 26 8.54 34.17 -1.71
N PRO A 27 7.53 34.78 -2.33
CA PRO A 27 6.50 35.52 -1.62
C PRO A 27 5.88 34.67 -0.50
N PRO A 28 5.58 35.28 0.67
CA PRO A 28 5.04 34.55 1.81
C PRO A 28 3.71 33.88 1.46
N SER A 29 3.54 32.66 1.94
CA SER A 29 2.32 31.89 1.71
C SER A 29 1.19 32.37 2.63
N GLN A 30 -0.06 32.26 2.18
CA GLN A 30 -1.25 32.56 3.01
C GLN A 30 -1.43 31.57 4.18
N TRP A 31 -0.74 30.42 4.15
CA TRP A 31 -0.81 29.38 5.17
C TRP A 31 0.41 29.53 6.08
N THR A 32 0.23 30.29 7.15
CA THR A 32 1.32 30.63 8.08
C THR A 32 1.86 29.39 8.79
N GLU A 33 1.02 28.38 9.08
CA GLU A 33 1.49 27.14 9.72
C GLU A 33 2.41 26.32 8.80
N LEU A 34 2.31 26.48 7.49
CA LEU A 34 3.15 25.81 6.51
C LEU A 34 4.35 26.65 6.06
N ALA A 35 4.41 27.93 6.42
CA ALA A 35 5.41 28.86 5.91
C ALA A 35 6.85 28.40 6.22
N ASP A 36 7.10 27.92 7.45
CA ASP A 36 8.42 27.44 7.87
C ASP A 36 8.84 26.17 7.13
N LEU A 37 7.92 25.21 6.99
CA LEU A 37 8.17 23.97 6.24
C LEU A 37 8.45 24.27 4.75
N ILE A 38 7.68 25.18 4.14
CA ILE A 38 7.89 25.62 2.76
C ILE A 38 9.25 26.31 2.62
N GLY A 39 9.62 27.19 3.56
CA GLY A 39 10.92 27.86 3.56
C GLY A 39 12.09 26.88 3.63
N GLN A 40 12.00 25.86 4.48
CA GLN A 40 12.99 24.78 4.56
C GLN A 40 13.11 24.01 3.23
N CYS A 41 11.97 23.64 2.63
CA CYS A 41 11.93 22.92 1.35
C CYS A 41 12.51 23.74 0.19
N MET A 42 12.27 25.06 0.19
CA MET A 42 12.68 25.98 -0.89
C MET A 42 14.05 26.62 -0.65
N SER A 43 14.84 26.15 0.32
CA SER A 43 16.22 26.60 0.54
C SER A 43 17.06 26.44 -0.73
N TYR A 44 17.86 27.45 -1.08
CA TYR A 44 18.83 27.37 -2.17
C TYR A 44 19.95 26.37 -1.88
N ASP A 45 20.30 26.20 -0.61
CA ASP A 45 21.27 25.20 -0.19
C ASP A 45 20.55 23.87 0.08
N LEU A 46 21.03 22.84 -0.62
CA LEU A 46 20.50 21.48 -0.57
C LEU A 46 20.66 20.86 0.83
N ALA A 47 21.69 21.24 1.60
CA ALA A 47 21.95 20.68 2.92
C ALA A 47 20.88 21.07 3.95
N PHE A 48 20.20 22.20 3.75
CA PHE A 48 19.11 22.65 4.62
C PHE A 48 17.74 22.14 4.19
N ARG A 49 17.63 21.47 3.04
CA ARG A 49 16.35 20.91 2.60
C ARG A 49 16.05 19.65 3.43
N PRO A 50 14.86 19.56 4.05
CA PRO A 50 14.49 18.41 4.84
C PRO A 50 14.31 17.18 3.94
N SER A 51 14.55 16.00 4.50
CA SER A 51 14.19 14.75 3.82
C SER A 51 12.67 14.62 3.73
N CYS A 52 12.16 13.86 2.75
CA CYS A 52 10.72 13.58 2.62
C CYS A 52 10.11 13.04 3.92
N ARG A 53 10.87 12.22 4.68
CA ARG A 53 10.43 11.70 5.98
C ARG A 53 10.22 12.82 7.01
N SER A 54 11.09 13.83 7.04
CA SER A 54 10.94 14.98 7.93
C SER A 54 9.77 15.87 7.51
N ILE A 55 9.56 16.05 6.20
CA ILE A 55 8.41 16.79 5.64
C ILE A 55 7.09 16.13 6.09
N ILE A 56 6.95 14.82 5.86
CA ILE A 56 5.75 14.06 6.26
C ILE A 56 5.51 14.15 7.77
N ARG A 57 6.57 14.06 8.58
CA ARG A 57 6.44 14.18 10.04
C ARG A 57 5.91 15.55 10.46
N GLN A 58 6.42 16.63 9.87
CA GLN A 58 5.94 17.98 10.16
C GLN A 58 4.50 18.18 9.68
N LEU A 59 4.14 17.68 8.49
CA LEU A 59 2.76 17.71 8.02
C LEU A 59 1.82 16.95 8.96
N ASN A 60 2.19 15.74 9.39
CA ASN A 60 1.38 14.96 10.33
C ASN A 60 1.20 15.67 11.68
N SER A 61 2.22 16.39 12.17
CA SER A 61 2.09 17.18 13.40
C SER A 61 1.17 18.41 13.26
N LEU A 62 1.00 18.92 12.04
CA LEU A 62 0.07 20.01 11.73
C LEU A 62 -1.37 19.53 11.55
N VAL A 63 -1.56 18.25 11.21
CA VAL A 63 -2.88 17.62 10.93
C VAL A 63 -3.57 17.10 12.21
N THR A 64 -2.91 17.08 13.37
CA THR A 64 -3.49 16.51 14.60
C THR A 64 -4.60 17.36 15.24
N SER A 65 -5.84 17.11 14.80
CA SER A 65 -7.04 17.00 15.65
C SER A 65 -8.14 16.26 14.86
N ASP A 66 -8.59 15.13 15.41
CA ASP A 66 -9.82 14.39 15.08
C ASP A 66 -9.77 13.41 13.90
N TYR A 67 -9.29 12.18 14.17
CA TYR A 67 -9.75 10.98 13.48
C TYR A 67 -9.99 9.86 14.50
N GLU A 68 -11.17 9.86 15.11
CA GLU A 68 -11.73 8.66 15.76
C GLU A 68 -12.85 8.11 14.87
N ILE A 69 -12.70 6.87 14.40
CA ILE A 69 -13.80 6.12 13.79
C ILE A 69 -14.05 4.89 14.66
N LEU A 70 -15.07 4.98 15.50
CA LEU A 70 -15.65 3.86 16.24
C LEU A 70 -16.66 3.14 15.34
N HIS A 71 -16.57 1.81 15.26
CA HIS A 71 -17.68 1.00 14.75
C HIS A 71 -18.01 -0.16 15.67
N ALA A 72 -19.32 -0.41 15.75
CA ALA A 72 -20.01 -1.27 16.70
C ALA A 72 -19.91 -2.77 16.35
N THR A 73 -19.85 -3.58 17.40
CA THR A 73 -19.91 -5.05 17.38
C THR A 73 -21.36 -5.56 17.32
N GLU A 74 -21.64 -6.51 16.43
CA GLU A 74 -22.75 -7.46 16.60
C GLU A 74 -22.38 -8.88 16.09
N SER A 75 -23.14 -9.86 16.57
CA SER A 75 -22.71 -11.22 16.95
C SER A 75 -23.02 -12.37 15.96
N VAL A 76 -22.04 -13.29 15.90
CA VAL A 76 -22.09 -14.78 15.85
C VAL A 76 -22.72 -15.53 14.66
N THR A 77 -21.87 -16.30 13.97
CA THR A 77 -22.09 -17.74 13.72
C THR A 77 -20.80 -18.55 13.96
N GLN A 78 -20.91 -19.71 14.60
CA GLN A 78 -19.81 -20.65 14.86
C GLN A 78 -19.52 -21.47 13.60
N ASN A 79 -18.62 -20.96 12.75
CA ASN A 79 -18.00 -21.68 11.63
C ASN A 79 -16.54 -21.19 11.49
N HIS A 80 -15.63 -21.99 10.92
CA HIS A 80 -14.21 -21.64 10.76
C HIS A 80 -14.01 -20.28 10.03
N VAL A 81 -14.91 -19.97 9.08
CA VAL A 81 -15.01 -18.65 8.41
C VAL A 81 -15.31 -17.53 9.42
N GLY A 82 -16.22 -17.76 10.36
CA GLY A 82 -16.57 -16.81 11.41
C GLY A 82 -15.47 -16.60 12.47
N LYS A 83 -14.51 -17.52 12.60
CA LYS A 83 -13.30 -17.32 13.42
C LYS A 83 -12.33 -16.36 12.72
N VAL A 84 -12.02 -16.61 11.45
CA VAL A 84 -11.12 -15.75 10.66
C VAL A 84 -11.71 -14.35 10.50
N PHE A 85 -13.03 -14.24 10.30
CA PHE A 85 -13.72 -12.96 10.26
C PHE A 85 -13.61 -12.19 11.59
N ARG A 86 -13.75 -12.87 12.74
CA ARG A 86 -13.57 -12.24 14.06
C ARG A 86 -12.13 -11.76 14.29
N LEU A 87 -11.14 -12.59 13.97
CA LEU A 87 -9.73 -12.19 14.01
C LEU A 87 -9.49 -10.93 13.15
N ALA A 88 -10.04 -10.90 11.94
CA ALA A 88 -9.88 -9.74 11.07
C ALA A 88 -10.61 -8.49 11.58
N GLN A 89 -11.78 -8.64 12.22
CA GLN A 89 -12.51 -7.53 12.83
C GLN A 89 -11.75 -6.92 14.00
N ASP A 90 -11.19 -7.76 14.88
CA ASP A 90 -10.41 -7.31 16.04
C ASP A 90 -9.14 -6.56 15.60
N ASP A 91 -8.52 -6.97 14.48
CA ASP A 91 -7.33 -6.33 13.92
C ASP A 91 -7.64 -5.17 12.93
N HIS A 92 -8.91 -4.77 12.77
CA HIS A 92 -9.35 -3.77 11.77
C HIS A 92 -8.92 -4.08 10.32
N THR A 93 -8.78 -5.36 9.97
CA THR A 93 -8.34 -5.84 8.64
C THR A 93 -9.50 -6.32 7.76
N VAL A 94 -10.69 -5.73 7.92
CA VAL A 94 -11.89 -6.07 7.12
C VAL A 94 -12.08 -5.05 6.00
N PHE A 95 -12.08 -5.56 4.77
CA PHE A 95 -12.35 -4.80 3.56
C PHE A 95 -13.82 -4.98 3.15
N ASP A 96 -14.48 -3.87 2.82
CA ASP A 96 -15.84 -3.89 2.31
C ASP A 96 -15.82 -4.00 0.78
N GLU A 97 -16.50 -5.03 0.26
CA GLU A 97 -16.51 -5.35 -1.18
C GLU A 97 -16.99 -4.18 -2.03
N ARG A 98 -17.92 -3.35 -1.53
CA ARG A 98 -18.46 -2.21 -2.29
C ARG A 98 -17.42 -1.14 -2.62
N TYR A 99 -16.33 -1.09 -1.85
CA TYR A 99 -15.22 -0.16 -2.07
C TYR A 99 -14.08 -0.79 -2.88
N LEU A 100 -14.12 -2.11 -3.16
CA LEU A 100 -13.15 -2.78 -4.01
C LEU A 100 -13.55 -2.67 -5.48
N ARG A 101 -12.82 -1.82 -6.20
CA ARG A 101 -12.98 -1.61 -7.64
C ARG A 101 -12.00 -2.48 -8.40
N TYR A 102 -12.50 -3.48 -9.10
CA TYR A 102 -11.70 -4.34 -9.98
C TYR A 102 -10.99 -3.53 -11.07
N ILE A 103 -9.73 -3.86 -11.36
CA ILE A 103 -8.95 -3.25 -12.45
C ILE A 103 -8.62 -4.29 -13.53
N PHE A 104 -7.79 -5.29 -13.21
CA PHE A 104 -7.39 -6.34 -14.17
C PHE A 104 -6.94 -7.63 -13.46
N PRO A 105 -6.87 -8.79 -14.14
CA PRO A 105 -6.46 -10.03 -13.52
C PRO A 105 -4.93 -10.10 -13.38
N LEU A 106 -4.44 -10.52 -12.20
CA LEU A 106 -3.00 -10.69 -11.94
C LEU A 106 -2.51 -12.11 -12.20
N GLY A 107 -3.36 -13.11 -11.99
CA GLY A 107 -3.00 -14.50 -12.25
C GLY A 107 -4.00 -15.51 -11.69
N LYS A 108 -3.70 -16.78 -11.91
CA LYS A 108 -4.45 -17.92 -11.35
C LYS A 108 -3.50 -18.75 -10.49
N GLY A 109 -3.84 -18.86 -9.20
CA GLY A 109 -3.14 -19.70 -8.23
C GLY A 109 -3.91 -20.98 -7.92
N ASN A 110 -3.39 -21.75 -6.97
CA ASN A 110 -3.93 -23.05 -6.56
C ASN A 110 -5.40 -23.02 -6.13
N PHE A 111 -5.81 -21.94 -5.44
CA PHE A 111 -7.16 -21.81 -4.86
C PHE A 111 -8.10 -20.90 -5.67
N GLY A 112 -7.61 -20.28 -6.74
CA GLY A 112 -8.46 -19.43 -7.56
C GLY A 112 -7.68 -18.34 -8.28
N ARG A 113 -8.34 -17.19 -8.48
CA ARG A 113 -7.78 -16.08 -9.27
C ARG A 113 -7.40 -14.93 -8.36
N VAL A 114 -6.32 -14.25 -8.75
CA VAL A 114 -5.86 -13.02 -8.11
C VAL A 114 -6.20 -11.87 -9.05
N GLU A 115 -6.87 -10.87 -8.52
CA GLU A 115 -7.31 -9.67 -9.23
C GLU A 115 -6.59 -8.46 -8.63
N LEU A 116 -6.19 -7.51 -9.48
CA LEU A 116 -5.81 -6.18 -9.01
C LEU A 116 -7.09 -5.39 -8.77
N CYS A 117 -7.22 -4.84 -7.58
CA CYS A 117 -8.32 -3.96 -7.22
C CYS A 117 -7.76 -2.65 -6.64
N ARG A 118 -8.57 -1.59 -6.72
CA ARG A 118 -8.40 -0.39 -5.91
C ARG A 118 -9.40 -0.44 -4.75
N TYR A 119 -8.92 -0.33 -3.52
CA TYR A 119 -9.78 -0.15 -2.36
C TYR A 119 -9.97 1.34 -2.09
N ASP A 120 -11.18 1.85 -2.35
CA ASP A 120 -11.48 3.29 -2.36
C ASP A 120 -12.76 3.64 -1.57
N PRO A 121 -12.69 3.70 -0.23
CA PRO A 121 -13.82 4.08 0.62
C PRO A 121 -14.28 5.53 0.45
N LEU A 122 -13.37 6.44 0.08
CA LEU A 122 -13.67 7.86 -0.14
C LEU A 122 -14.34 8.11 -1.49
N GLY A 123 -14.12 7.22 -2.46
CA GLY A 123 -14.68 7.29 -3.79
C GLY A 123 -14.05 8.36 -4.69
N ASP A 124 -12.95 8.96 -4.26
CA ASP A 124 -12.23 10.05 -4.94
C ASP A 124 -11.11 9.55 -5.88
N ASN A 125 -11.01 8.24 -6.08
CA ASN A 125 -9.99 7.55 -6.87
C ASN A 125 -8.57 7.61 -6.29
N THR A 126 -8.40 7.97 -5.02
CA THR A 126 -7.10 7.97 -4.34
C THR A 126 -6.81 6.68 -3.57
N GLY A 127 -7.79 5.77 -3.51
CA GLY A 127 -7.68 4.48 -2.83
C GLY A 127 -6.45 3.63 -3.19
N GLU A 128 -6.04 2.77 -2.27
CA GLU A 128 -4.84 1.92 -2.38
C GLU A 128 -5.06 0.79 -3.41
N LEU A 129 -3.99 0.44 -4.13
CA LEU A 129 -3.97 -0.75 -4.99
C LEU A 129 -3.66 -2.00 -4.17
N VAL A 130 -4.53 -3.00 -4.28
CA VAL A 130 -4.45 -4.26 -3.52
C VAL A 130 -4.62 -5.47 -4.44
N ALA A 131 -3.96 -6.57 -4.09
CA ALA A 131 -4.18 -7.85 -4.74
C ALA A 131 -5.26 -8.65 -4.00
N VAL A 132 -6.35 -8.99 -4.69
CA VAL A 132 -7.49 -9.72 -4.10
C VAL A 132 -7.52 -11.13 -4.66
N LYS A 133 -7.27 -12.12 -3.80
CA LYS A 133 -7.37 -13.54 -4.13
C LYS A 133 -8.76 -14.05 -3.78
N LYS A 134 -9.48 -14.49 -4.80
CA LYS A 134 -10.83 -15.05 -4.69
C LYS A 134 -10.80 -16.57 -4.84
N LEU A 135 -11.44 -17.28 -3.92
CA LEU A 135 -11.65 -18.72 -4.02
C LEU A 135 -12.57 -19.03 -5.20
N GLN A 136 -12.18 -19.98 -6.05
CA GLN A 136 -13.12 -20.47 -7.07
C GLN A 136 -14.18 -21.37 -6.41
N PRO A 137 -15.47 -21.15 -6.66
CA PRO A 137 -16.51 -22.04 -6.18
C PRO A 137 -16.33 -23.36 -6.95
N ASN A 138 -15.82 -24.42 -6.31
CA ASN A 138 -16.09 -25.82 -6.70
C ASN A 138 -15.44 -26.95 -5.89
N GLN A 139 -14.77 -26.73 -4.74
CA GLN A 139 -14.36 -27.86 -3.87
C GLN A 139 -14.37 -27.47 -2.39
N GLN A 140 -15.11 -28.20 -1.55
CA GLN A 140 -15.13 -27.99 -0.09
C GLN A 140 -13.71 -28.05 0.52
N SER A 141 -12.86 -28.94 0.00
CA SER A 141 -11.44 -29.08 0.38
C SER A 141 -10.57 -27.89 -0.01
N SER A 142 -11.02 -27.02 -0.93
CA SER A 142 -10.32 -25.79 -1.29
C SER A 142 -10.60 -24.66 -0.30
N LEU A 143 -11.75 -24.67 0.39
CA LEU A 143 -12.09 -23.65 1.38
C LEU A 143 -11.21 -23.78 2.62
N GLU A 144 -11.03 -24.98 3.18
CA GLU A 144 -10.19 -25.19 4.37
C GLU A 144 -8.73 -24.79 4.10
N LYS A 145 -8.19 -25.16 2.94
CA LYS A 145 -6.84 -24.76 2.53
C LYS A 145 -6.71 -23.25 2.34
N PHE A 146 -7.74 -22.62 1.79
CA PHE A 146 -7.78 -21.17 1.63
C PHE A 146 -7.86 -20.44 2.98
N LEU A 147 -8.69 -20.92 3.92
CA LEU A 147 -8.73 -20.37 5.28
C LEU A 147 -7.40 -20.55 6.01
N ARG A 148 -6.72 -21.69 5.83
CA ARG A 148 -5.39 -21.91 6.37
C ARG A 148 -4.35 -20.97 5.77
N GLU A 149 -4.45 -20.68 4.47
CA GLU A 149 -3.59 -19.69 3.82
C GLU A 149 -3.79 -18.29 4.43
N ILE A 150 -5.04 -17.89 4.69
CA ILE A 150 -5.35 -16.63 5.37
C ILE A 150 -4.76 -16.61 6.78
N GLU A 151 -5.03 -17.63 7.60
CA GLU A 151 -4.53 -17.71 8.99
C GLU A 151 -2.99 -17.75 9.05
N THR A 152 -2.36 -18.35 8.04
CA THR A 152 -0.89 -18.36 7.92
C THR A 152 -0.39 -16.97 7.56
N LEU A 153 -0.86 -16.39 6.45
CA LEU A 153 -0.38 -15.08 5.99
C LEU A 153 -0.68 -13.96 6.99
N SER A 154 -1.77 -14.04 7.76
CA SER A 154 -2.14 -13.01 8.74
C SER A 154 -1.15 -12.85 9.89
N VAL A 155 -0.34 -13.88 10.18
CA VAL A 155 0.66 -13.82 11.26
C VAL A 155 2.09 -13.59 10.74
N LEU A 156 2.31 -13.62 9.43
CA LEU A 156 3.64 -13.42 8.83
C LEU A 156 3.94 -11.94 8.67
N HIS A 157 5.08 -11.52 9.19
CA HIS A 157 5.56 -10.15 9.18
C HIS A 157 7.03 -10.13 8.74
N SER A 158 7.25 -10.02 7.42
CA SER A 158 8.58 -10.06 6.83
C SER A 158 8.61 -9.32 5.49
N ASP A 159 9.67 -8.54 5.24
CA ASP A 159 9.90 -7.84 3.97
C ASP A 159 10.07 -8.79 2.76
N TYR A 160 10.23 -10.10 3.02
CA TYR A 160 10.44 -11.13 2.00
C TYR A 160 9.22 -12.03 1.76
N ILE A 161 8.08 -11.71 2.38
CA ILE A 161 6.82 -12.43 2.24
C ILE A 161 5.74 -11.41 1.89
N VAL A 162 4.81 -11.80 1.01
CA VAL A 162 3.68 -10.93 0.66
C VAL A 162 2.88 -10.55 1.91
N THR A 163 2.69 -9.26 2.09
CA THR A 163 2.02 -8.69 3.25
C THR A 163 0.52 -8.95 3.17
N TYR A 164 0.00 -9.62 4.20
CA TYR A 164 -1.44 -9.69 4.45
C TYR A 164 -1.98 -8.29 4.75
N ARG A 165 -3.05 -7.89 4.07
CA ARG A 165 -3.75 -6.63 4.35
C ARG A 165 -5.06 -6.87 5.06
N GLY A 166 -5.74 -7.95 4.72
CA GLY A 166 -7.06 -8.20 5.27
C GLY A 166 -7.85 -9.26 4.54
N VAL A 167 -9.13 -9.28 4.87
CA VAL A 167 -10.12 -10.14 4.23
C VAL A 167 -11.30 -9.30 3.80
N CYS A 168 -11.87 -9.66 2.66
CA CYS A 168 -13.09 -9.07 2.16
C CYS A 168 -14.24 -10.07 2.29
N TYR A 169 -15.36 -9.62 2.84
CA TYR A 169 -16.57 -10.44 3.01
C TYR A 169 -17.73 -9.85 2.23
N SER A 170 -18.42 -10.69 1.45
CA SER A 170 -19.63 -10.29 0.73
C SER A 170 -20.87 -10.51 1.60
N MET A 171 -21.62 -9.45 1.89
CA MET A 171 -22.86 -9.57 2.66
C MET A 171 -23.91 -10.32 1.83
N GLY A 172 -24.23 -11.56 2.24
CA GLY A 172 -25.26 -12.39 1.61
C GLY A 172 -24.73 -13.60 0.83
N HIS A 173 -23.43 -13.71 0.60
CA HIS A 173 -22.79 -14.92 0.04
C HIS A 173 -21.61 -15.35 0.90
N PRO A 174 -21.41 -16.66 1.15
CA PRO A 174 -20.26 -17.18 1.91
C PRO A 174 -18.96 -17.15 1.09
N SER A 175 -18.73 -16.08 0.31
CA SER A 175 -17.51 -15.86 -0.47
C SER A 175 -16.60 -14.91 0.29
N MET A 176 -15.53 -15.47 0.85
CA MET A 176 -14.44 -14.73 1.48
C MET A 176 -13.32 -14.54 0.47
N SER A 177 -12.70 -13.35 0.47
CA SER A 177 -11.52 -13.07 -0.34
C SER A 177 -10.35 -12.63 0.54
N LEU A 178 -9.14 -12.99 0.14
CA LEU A 178 -7.89 -12.59 0.80
C LEU A 178 -7.36 -11.32 0.11
N VAL A 179 -7.11 -10.27 0.89
CA VAL A 179 -6.55 -9.01 0.43
C VAL A 179 -5.08 -8.95 0.85
N MET A 180 -4.21 -8.69 -0.11
CA MET A 180 -2.76 -8.61 0.04
C MET A 180 -2.23 -7.32 -0.59
N GLU A 181 -1.00 -6.97 -0.28
CA GLU A 181 -0.31 -5.92 -1.02
C GLU A 181 -0.21 -6.25 -2.52
N TYR A 182 -0.25 -5.22 -3.35
CA TYR A 182 0.00 -5.35 -4.78
C TYR A 182 1.50 -5.29 -5.07
N LEU A 183 2.02 -6.33 -5.74
CA LEU A 183 3.41 -6.39 -6.21
C LEU A 183 3.49 -5.99 -7.70
N PRO A 184 3.96 -4.78 -8.03
CA PRO A 184 3.87 -4.22 -9.39
C PRO A 184 4.72 -4.95 -10.44
N TYR A 185 5.79 -5.63 -10.00
CA TYR A 185 6.68 -6.36 -10.90
C TYR A 185 6.27 -7.83 -11.12
N GLY A 186 5.17 -8.26 -10.51
CA GLY A 186 4.63 -9.61 -10.69
C GLY A 186 5.55 -10.71 -10.19
N SER A 187 5.39 -11.90 -10.77
CA SER A 187 6.21 -13.07 -10.40
C SER A 187 7.62 -12.97 -10.95
N LEU A 188 8.58 -13.60 -10.27
CA LEU A 188 9.97 -13.63 -10.72
C LEU A 188 10.11 -14.27 -12.12
N ILE A 189 9.27 -15.26 -12.46
CA ILE A 189 9.25 -15.87 -13.80
C ILE A 189 8.87 -14.82 -14.86
N ALA A 190 7.74 -14.13 -14.68
CA ALA A 190 7.28 -13.11 -15.62
C ALA A 190 8.28 -11.94 -15.73
N TYR A 191 8.88 -11.56 -14.61
CA TYR A 191 9.92 -10.54 -14.57
C TYR A 191 11.16 -10.99 -15.36
N MET A 192 11.64 -12.21 -15.13
CA MET A 192 12.80 -12.74 -15.84
C MET A 192 12.55 -12.84 -17.34
N GLU A 193 11.38 -13.29 -17.77
CA GLU A 193 11.00 -13.36 -19.19
C GLU A 193 10.97 -11.97 -19.85
N SER A 194 10.41 -10.97 -19.17
CA SER A 194 10.31 -9.61 -19.69
C SER A 194 11.65 -8.86 -19.68
N ASN A 195 12.58 -9.24 -18.81
CA ASN A 195 13.84 -8.52 -18.59
C ASN A 195 15.10 -9.36 -18.87
N ARG A 196 15.01 -10.47 -19.63
CA ARG A 196 16.13 -11.41 -19.85
C ARG A 196 17.47 -10.75 -20.18
N GLN A 197 17.47 -9.72 -21.01
CA GLN A 197 18.69 -9.03 -21.46
C GLN A 197 19.30 -8.07 -20.43
N ASN A 198 18.56 -7.73 -19.38
CA ASN A 198 18.91 -6.70 -18.39
C ASN A 198 19.16 -7.27 -16.98
N ILE A 199 19.20 -8.59 -16.82
CA ILE A 199 19.41 -9.24 -15.53
C ILE A 199 20.88 -9.69 -15.42
N SER A 200 21.64 -8.98 -14.58
CA SER A 200 23.03 -9.34 -14.28
C SER A 200 23.13 -10.47 -13.24
N THR A 201 24.26 -11.16 -13.20
CA THR A 201 24.56 -12.18 -12.17
C THR A 201 24.42 -11.64 -10.76
N ARG A 202 24.85 -10.39 -10.51
CA ARG A 202 24.69 -9.73 -9.21
C ARG A 202 23.21 -9.63 -8.80
N ARG A 203 22.33 -9.35 -9.76
CA ARG A 203 20.89 -9.26 -9.52
C ARG A 203 20.26 -10.63 -9.28
N MET A 204 20.71 -11.67 -9.98
CA MET A 204 20.29 -13.06 -9.71
C MET A 204 20.69 -13.52 -8.29
N LEU A 205 21.92 -13.21 -7.87
CA LEU A 205 22.38 -13.50 -6.51
C LEU A 205 21.57 -12.74 -5.45
N LEU A 206 21.17 -11.50 -5.75
CA LEU A 206 20.30 -10.74 -4.86
C LEU A 206 18.93 -11.42 -4.71
N PHE A 207 18.30 -11.85 -5.81
CA PHE A 207 17.04 -12.60 -5.75
C PHE A 207 17.18 -13.88 -4.93
N ALA A 208 18.23 -14.68 -5.19
CA ALA A 208 18.49 -15.90 -4.44
C ALA A 208 18.67 -15.61 -2.94
N SER A 209 19.45 -14.59 -2.58
CA SER A 209 19.64 -14.19 -1.18
C SER A 209 18.33 -13.77 -0.50
N GLN A 210 17.47 -13.00 -1.18
CA GLN A 210 16.18 -12.57 -0.64
C GLN A 210 15.22 -13.75 -0.46
N ILE A 211 15.20 -14.69 -1.42
CA ILE A 211 14.43 -15.94 -1.30
C ILE A 211 14.90 -16.73 -0.07
N CYS A 212 16.21 -16.91 0.11
CA CYS A 212 16.76 -17.60 1.28
C CYS A 212 16.35 -16.94 2.60
N LYS A 213 16.36 -15.60 2.68
CA LYS A 213 15.90 -14.87 3.88
C LYS A 213 14.40 -15.08 4.15
N GLY A 214 13.58 -15.09 3.11
CA GLY A 214 12.15 -15.42 3.24
C GLY A 214 11.95 -16.84 3.77
N MET A 215 12.70 -17.81 3.24
CA MET A 215 12.63 -19.21 3.67
C MET A 215 13.15 -19.41 5.10
N GLU A 216 14.25 -18.76 5.47
CA GLU A 216 14.79 -18.77 6.84
C GLU A 216 13.76 -18.21 7.83
N TYR A 217 13.08 -17.12 7.48
CA TYR A 217 12.00 -16.56 8.29
C TYR A 217 10.84 -17.55 8.47
N LEU A 218 10.36 -18.17 7.39
CA LEU A 218 9.30 -19.19 7.46
C LEU A 218 9.70 -20.36 8.36
N GLN A 219 10.93 -20.84 8.20
CA GLN A 219 11.47 -21.94 9.00
C GLN A 219 11.56 -21.57 10.49
N SER A 220 11.92 -20.33 10.83
CA SER A 220 12.00 -19.85 12.22
C SER A 220 10.65 -19.89 12.95
N LEU A 221 9.55 -19.86 12.18
CA LEU A 221 8.17 -19.97 12.65
C LEU A 221 7.59 -21.38 12.50
N CYS A 222 8.42 -22.37 12.17
CA CYS A 222 8.04 -23.78 11.96
C CYS A 222 7.03 -24.01 10.82
N TYR A 223 6.99 -23.12 9.82
CA TYR A 223 6.31 -23.40 8.56
C TYR A 223 7.25 -24.16 7.61
N VAL A 224 6.73 -25.18 6.93
CA VAL A 224 7.45 -26.05 5.97
C VAL A 224 6.95 -25.78 4.56
#